data_AF-A0A355XSH7-F1
#
_entry.id   AF-A0A355XSH7-F1
#
_cell.length_a   1.000
_cell.length_b   1.000
_cell.length_c   1.000
_cell.angle_alpha   90.00
_cell.angle_beta   90.00
_cell.angle_gamma   90.00
#
_symmetry.space_group_name_H-M   'P 1'
#
loop_
_entity.id
_entity.type
_entity.pdbx_description
1 polymer ?
#
loop_
_entity_poly.entity_id
_entity_poly.type
_entity_poly.pdbx_seq_one_letter_code
_entity_poly.pdbx_strand_id
1 'polypeptide(L)'
;MINTMKKVLHIILFIALLPFATANAQLLTDEGWQNLKLYQDWQKYHYRSKDDMCLLREKYFRDTISVDEMEAAFRANHDKRFDYSPYQGHDSIFTFRGNMLCLVRPKAKGLPLNQIYMNRSRTKEEAKLLDGDLVFLRYPRCYMGYVVSAQPLLETYDKGHILGREGILMLGEACFFSQAQQVIGYIDGTWESHLRGGTILMGILMGKDEPPQPNRPERTFSVLLYEKPGKQAGYDVSLLEPDIPDEETQRDFRWMKRFVEKLPQGTFMPYYSTDFRILPARYYRVTVNKCGWLVEDYMDINGKRR
;
A
#
# COMPACT_ATOMS: atom_id res chain seq x y z
N MET A 1 -12.93 -38.78 -35.90
CA MET A 1 -11.77 -38.32 -35.09
C MET A 1 -11.60 -36.80 -35.02
N ILE A 2 -11.79 -36.04 -36.11
CA ILE A 2 -11.58 -34.57 -36.12
C ILE A 2 -12.56 -33.80 -35.20
N ASN A 3 -13.79 -34.29 -35.04
CA ASN A 3 -14.81 -33.64 -34.20
C ASN A 3 -14.56 -33.77 -32.69
N THR A 4 -13.78 -34.78 -32.27
CA THR A 4 -13.47 -35.04 -30.86
C THR A 4 -12.33 -34.14 -30.37
N MET A 5 -11.31 -33.89 -31.21
CA MET A 5 -10.21 -32.98 -30.88
C MET A 5 -10.66 -31.52 -30.74
N LYS A 6 -11.61 -31.05 -31.57
CA LYS A 6 -12.17 -29.70 -31.42
C LYS A 6 -12.89 -29.53 -30.09
N LYS A 7 -13.65 -30.54 -29.63
CA LYS A 7 -14.34 -30.50 -28.32
C LYS A 7 -13.37 -30.49 -27.15
N VAL A 8 -12.28 -31.25 -27.21
CA VAL A 8 -11.24 -31.26 -26.17
C VAL A 8 -10.50 -29.92 -26.10
N LEU A 9 -10.22 -29.29 -27.24
CA LEU A 9 -9.58 -27.96 -27.27
C LEU A 9 -10.48 -26.87 -26.64
N HIS A 10 -11.79 -26.91 -26.88
CA HIS A 10 -12.74 -25.95 -26.28
C HIS A 10 -12.88 -26.15 -24.77
N ILE A 11 -12.83 -27.39 -24.28
CA ILE A 11 -12.87 -27.70 -22.85
C ILE A 11 -11.60 -27.22 -22.16
N ILE A 12 -10.42 -27.41 -22.77
CA ILE A 12 -9.15 -26.91 -22.23
C ILE A 12 -9.14 -25.38 -22.21
N LEU A 13 -9.68 -24.71 -23.24
CA LEU A 13 -9.83 -23.25 -23.24
C LEU A 13 -10.78 -22.77 -22.12
N PHE A 14 -11.89 -23.48 -21.89
CA PHE A 14 -12.83 -23.18 -20.80
C PHE A 14 -12.21 -23.38 -19.41
N ILE A 15 -11.38 -24.41 -19.23
CA ILE A 15 -10.65 -24.69 -17.97
C ILE A 15 -9.51 -23.69 -17.76
N ALA A 16 -8.83 -23.25 -18.83
CA ALA A 16 -7.82 -22.19 -18.74
C ALA A 16 -8.43 -20.81 -18.45
N LEU A 17 -9.71 -20.61 -18.79
CA LEU A 17 -10.46 -19.39 -18.49
C LEU A 17 -11.21 -19.43 -17.14
N LEU A 18 -11.35 -20.60 -16.52
CA LEU A 18 -11.99 -20.76 -15.20
C LEU A 18 -11.32 -19.96 -14.05
N PRO A 19 -9.97 -19.81 -13.97
CA PRO A 19 -9.32 -18.92 -13.01
C PRO A 19 -9.67 -17.44 -13.23
N PHE A 20 -9.97 -17.05 -14.49
CA PHE A 20 -10.43 -15.71 -14.83
C PHE A 20 -11.94 -15.54 -14.56
N ALA A 21 -12.72 -16.62 -14.66
CA ALA A 21 -14.15 -16.61 -14.33
C ALA A 21 -14.38 -16.53 -12.81
N THR A 22 -13.53 -17.15 -11.99
CA THR A 22 -13.62 -17.05 -10.52
C THR A 22 -13.17 -15.68 -9.98
N ALA A 23 -12.40 -14.91 -10.75
CA ALA A 23 -12.12 -13.50 -10.43
C ALA A 23 -13.32 -12.57 -10.71
N ASN A 24 -14.25 -13.00 -11.58
CA ASN A 24 -15.44 -12.23 -11.93
C ASN A 24 -16.67 -12.59 -11.08
N ALA A 25 -16.70 -13.78 -10.46
CA ALA A 25 -17.92 -14.30 -9.82
C ALA A 25 -18.15 -13.83 -8.37
N GLN A 26 -17.23 -13.08 -7.76
CA GLN A 26 -17.40 -12.60 -6.38
C GLN A 26 -17.57 -11.08 -6.26
N LEU A 27 -17.79 -10.40 -7.39
CA LEU A 27 -17.90 -8.94 -7.49
C LEU A 27 -19.18 -8.47 -8.21
N LEU A 28 -20.19 -9.35 -8.30
CA LEU A 28 -21.37 -9.16 -9.16
C LEU A 28 -22.73 -9.19 -8.45
N THR A 29 -22.81 -8.88 -7.16
CA THR A 29 -24.13 -8.72 -6.51
C THR A 29 -24.38 -7.41 -5.77
N ASP A 30 -23.42 -6.49 -5.69
CA ASP A 30 -23.68 -5.17 -5.10
C ASP A 30 -23.50 -4.07 -6.15
N GLU A 31 -24.59 -3.42 -6.52
CA GLU A 31 -24.74 -2.30 -7.48
C GLU A 31 -23.93 -1.02 -7.12
N GLY A 32 -22.89 -1.09 -6.28
CA GLY A 32 -22.29 0.08 -5.63
C GLY A 32 -21.19 0.83 -6.43
N TRP A 33 -20.38 0.12 -7.23
CA TRP A 33 -19.11 0.66 -7.75
C TRP A 33 -19.01 0.74 -9.28
N GLN A 34 -19.83 -0.05 -10.00
CA GLN A 34 -19.76 -0.15 -11.46
C GLN A 34 -20.23 1.15 -12.18
N ASN A 35 -21.02 1.98 -11.51
CA ASN A 35 -21.58 3.20 -12.07
C ASN A 35 -20.66 4.44 -12.00
N LEU A 36 -19.46 4.33 -11.40
CA LEU A 36 -18.58 5.49 -11.11
C LEU A 36 -17.25 5.51 -11.89
N LYS A 37 -17.08 4.76 -12.99
CA LYS A 37 -15.77 4.45 -13.63
C LYS A 37 -14.74 3.75 -12.71
N LEU A 38 -15.01 3.63 -11.41
CA LEU A 38 -14.18 2.96 -10.40
C LEU A 38 -13.85 1.51 -10.71
N TYR A 39 -14.71 0.80 -11.46
CA TYR A 39 -14.44 -0.57 -11.87
C TYR A 39 -13.18 -0.67 -12.77
N GLN A 40 -13.00 0.26 -13.70
CA GLN A 40 -11.82 0.26 -14.59
C GLN A 40 -10.55 0.58 -13.79
N ASP A 41 -10.64 1.53 -12.86
CA ASP A 41 -9.54 1.85 -11.94
C ASP A 41 -9.21 0.68 -11.02
N TRP A 42 -10.22 -0.09 -10.60
CA TRP A 42 -10.04 -1.28 -9.79
C TRP A 42 -9.29 -2.36 -10.57
N GLN A 43 -9.68 -2.63 -11.81
CA GLN A 43 -8.99 -3.60 -12.66
C GLN A 43 -7.54 -3.18 -12.93
N LYS A 44 -7.31 -1.89 -13.21
CA LYS A 44 -5.97 -1.33 -13.41
C LYS A 44 -5.12 -1.41 -12.15
N TYR A 45 -5.69 -1.04 -11.01
CA TYR A 45 -5.04 -1.13 -9.70
C TYR A 45 -4.67 -2.57 -9.40
N HIS A 46 -5.63 -3.48 -9.51
CA HIS A 46 -5.46 -4.89 -9.21
C HIS A 46 -4.38 -5.51 -10.10
N TYR A 47 -4.38 -5.22 -11.41
CA TYR A 47 -3.32 -5.64 -12.34
C TYR A 47 -1.93 -5.15 -11.88
N ARG A 48 -1.80 -3.87 -11.49
CA ARG A 48 -0.53 -3.28 -11.02
C ARG A 48 -0.08 -3.78 -9.65
N SER A 49 -1.04 -4.07 -8.77
CA SER A 49 -0.78 -4.62 -7.44
C SER A 49 -0.48 -6.12 -7.45
N LYS A 50 -0.80 -6.79 -8.56
CA LYS A 50 -0.59 -8.23 -8.79
C LYS A 50 0.79 -8.58 -9.32
N ASP A 51 1.64 -7.60 -9.63
CA ASP A 51 3.04 -7.88 -9.95
C ASP A 51 3.65 -8.65 -8.78
N ASP A 52 4.02 -9.88 -9.08
CA ASP A 52 4.21 -10.96 -8.13
C ASP A 52 5.37 -10.65 -7.19
N MET A 53 5.05 -10.17 -5.97
CA MET A 53 6.02 -9.87 -4.91
C MET A 53 6.45 -11.14 -4.15
N CYS A 54 6.22 -12.33 -4.72
CA CYS A 54 6.42 -13.59 -4.02
C CYS A 54 7.87 -13.78 -3.56
N LEU A 55 8.91 -13.57 -4.39
CA LEU A 55 10.29 -13.74 -3.92
C LEU A 55 10.67 -12.66 -2.90
N LEU A 56 10.22 -11.41 -3.08
CA LEU A 56 10.53 -10.33 -2.14
C LEU A 56 9.91 -10.62 -0.76
N ARG A 57 8.65 -11.06 -0.71
CA ARG A 57 7.98 -11.49 0.53
C ARG A 57 8.60 -12.77 1.10
N GLU A 58 8.75 -13.82 0.29
CA GLU A 58 9.27 -15.12 0.72
C GLU A 58 10.72 -15.08 1.20
N LYS A 59 11.58 -14.25 0.59
CA LYS A 59 13.00 -14.18 0.96
C LYS A 59 13.30 -13.15 2.02
N TYR A 60 12.64 -11.99 1.96
CA TYR A 60 13.05 -10.82 2.74
C TYR A 60 12.02 -10.39 3.77
N PHE A 61 10.74 -10.28 3.39
CA PHE A 61 9.69 -9.72 4.24
C PHE A 61 8.76 -10.81 4.76
N ARG A 62 9.24 -11.60 5.72
CA ARG A 62 8.53 -12.78 6.24
C ARG A 62 7.61 -12.48 7.41
N ASP A 63 7.99 -11.51 8.23
CA ASP A 63 7.28 -11.18 9.45
C ASP A 63 6.31 -10.04 9.20
N THR A 64 5.08 -10.20 9.68
CA THR A 64 4.06 -9.16 9.63
C THR A 64 3.94 -8.54 11.02
N ILE A 65 3.97 -7.22 11.07
CA ILE A 65 3.76 -6.46 12.31
C ILE A 65 2.32 -6.71 12.76
N SER A 66 2.17 -7.14 14.00
CA SER A 66 0.85 -7.47 14.57
C SER A 66 0.00 -6.23 14.77
N VAL A 67 -1.33 -6.41 14.80
CA VAL A 67 -2.27 -5.32 15.12
C VAL A 67 -1.94 -4.70 16.48
N ASP A 68 -1.67 -5.51 17.50
CA ASP A 68 -1.30 -5.04 18.85
C ASP A 68 -0.02 -4.17 18.83
N GLU A 69 1.00 -4.57 18.07
CA GLU A 69 2.23 -3.78 17.92
C GLU A 69 1.96 -2.45 17.21
N MET A 70 1.03 -2.43 16.25
CA MET A 70 0.60 -1.23 15.56
C MET A 70 -0.21 -0.29 16.48
N GLU A 71 -1.15 -0.83 17.26
CA GLU A 71 -1.88 -0.04 18.26
C GLU A 71 -0.92 0.58 19.29
N ALA A 72 0.05 -0.19 19.78
CA ALA A 72 1.10 0.32 20.67
C ALA A 72 1.95 1.43 20.01
N ALA A 73 2.31 1.25 18.73
CA ALA A 73 3.05 2.25 17.97
C ALA A 73 2.25 3.55 17.79
N PHE A 74 0.93 3.46 17.60
CA PHE A 74 0.04 4.63 17.58
C PHE A 74 0.08 5.37 18.92
N ARG A 75 -0.15 4.67 20.03
CA ARG A 75 -0.12 5.29 21.38
C ARG A 75 1.19 6.00 21.66
N ALA A 76 2.31 5.44 21.19
CA ALA A 76 3.62 6.02 21.39
C ALA A 76 3.93 7.22 20.48
N ASN A 77 3.27 7.36 19.31
CA ASN A 77 3.78 8.24 18.25
C ASN A 77 2.76 9.13 17.52
N HIS A 78 1.45 8.98 17.71
CA HIS A 78 0.45 9.69 16.90
C HIS A 78 0.53 11.22 16.99
N ASP A 79 0.92 11.75 18.14
CA ASP A 79 1.14 13.19 18.36
C ASP A 79 2.52 13.70 17.93
N LYS A 80 3.45 12.79 17.60
CA LYS A 80 4.82 13.16 17.28
C LYS A 80 4.95 13.60 15.84
N ARG A 81 5.79 14.60 15.61
CA ARG A 81 6.32 14.89 14.27
C ARG A 81 7.60 14.10 14.06
N PHE A 82 7.78 13.62 12.83
CA PHE A 82 9.00 12.96 12.42
C PHE A 82 9.89 13.97 11.69
N ASP A 83 10.66 14.73 12.47
CA ASP A 83 11.54 15.79 11.94
C ASP A 83 12.86 15.25 11.37
N TYR A 84 13.11 13.94 11.53
CA TYR A 84 14.27 13.27 10.95
C TYR A 84 14.03 12.80 9.52
N SER A 85 15.12 12.75 8.76
CA SER A 85 15.09 12.19 7.40
C SER A 85 14.81 10.68 7.45
N PRO A 86 13.92 10.13 6.61
CA PRO A 86 13.73 8.67 6.52
C PRO A 86 14.99 7.92 6.04
N TYR A 87 16.01 8.65 5.58
CA TYR A 87 17.31 8.12 5.17
C TYR A 87 18.37 8.22 6.28
N GLN A 88 18.06 8.83 7.43
CA GLN A 88 19.03 9.03 8.49
C GLN A 88 19.56 7.67 8.99
N GLY A 89 20.88 7.49 8.97
CA GLY A 89 21.52 6.24 9.38
C GLY A 89 21.45 5.09 8.37
N HIS A 90 20.98 5.35 7.15
CA HIS A 90 20.82 4.34 6.10
C HIS A 90 21.45 4.78 4.78
N ASP A 91 21.83 3.81 3.94
CA ASP A 91 22.31 4.10 2.59
C ASP A 91 21.15 4.54 1.68
N SER A 92 21.36 5.63 0.95
CA SER A 92 20.36 6.19 0.03
C SER A 92 20.96 6.48 -1.33
N ILE A 93 20.18 6.24 -2.38
CA ILE A 93 20.55 6.56 -3.75
C ILE A 93 19.45 7.37 -4.43
N PHE A 94 19.87 8.35 -5.23
CA PHE A 94 18.99 9.18 -6.03
C PHE A 94 19.03 8.67 -7.47
N THR A 95 17.86 8.31 -8.02
CA THR A 95 17.76 7.75 -9.36
C THR A 95 16.72 8.53 -10.17
N PHE A 96 16.70 8.33 -11.49
CA PHE A 96 15.59 8.86 -12.32
C PHE A 96 14.23 8.25 -11.95
N ARG A 97 14.21 7.16 -11.17
CA ARG A 97 13.01 6.50 -10.64
C ARG A 97 12.63 7.00 -9.24
N GLY A 98 13.34 8.00 -8.72
CA GLY A 98 13.14 8.58 -7.40
C GLY A 98 14.24 8.31 -6.39
N ASN A 99 13.94 8.70 -5.15
CA ASN A 99 14.83 8.54 -4.00
C ASN A 99 14.60 7.16 -3.39
N MET A 100 15.67 6.38 -3.24
CA MET A 100 15.58 4.99 -2.81
C MET A 100 16.44 4.80 -1.57
N LEU A 101 15.88 4.13 -0.56
CA LEU A 101 16.63 3.61 0.57
C LEU A 101 17.16 2.23 0.17
N CYS A 102 18.46 2.02 0.22
CA CYS A 102 19.04 0.72 -0.08
C CYS A 102 19.23 -0.08 1.21
N LEU A 103 18.59 -1.25 1.26
CA LEU A 103 18.68 -2.22 2.33
C LEU A 103 19.52 -3.41 1.82
N VAL A 104 20.70 -3.56 2.42
CA VAL A 104 21.73 -4.47 1.92
C VAL A 104 21.82 -5.73 2.78
N ARG A 105 21.83 -6.91 2.14
CA ARG A 105 22.07 -8.23 2.78
C ARG A 105 23.51 -8.72 2.48
N PRO A 106 24.01 -9.81 3.10
CA PRO A 106 25.45 -10.12 3.14
C PRO A 106 26.11 -10.27 1.74
N LYS A 107 27.36 -9.76 1.64
CA LYS A 107 28.25 -9.53 0.47
C LYS A 107 28.31 -8.10 -0.07
N ALA A 108 27.20 -7.36 -0.10
CA ALA A 108 27.20 -5.96 -0.53
C ALA A 108 27.27 -4.94 0.64
N LYS A 109 27.21 -5.43 1.89
CA LYS A 109 27.18 -4.59 3.10
C LYS A 109 28.47 -3.76 3.24
N GLY A 110 28.33 -2.44 3.36
CA GLY A 110 29.45 -1.50 3.51
C GLY A 110 30.05 -1.00 2.19
N LEU A 111 29.48 -1.39 1.05
CA LEU A 111 29.84 -0.79 -0.24
C LEU A 111 29.30 0.64 -0.33
N PRO A 112 30.04 1.59 -0.90
CA PRO A 112 29.52 2.92 -1.20
C PRO A 112 28.55 2.84 -2.39
N LEU A 113 27.35 2.34 -2.15
CA LEU A 113 26.38 2.02 -3.21
C LEU A 113 25.98 3.24 -4.03
N ASN A 114 25.97 4.44 -3.46
CA ASN A 114 25.80 5.67 -4.23
C ASN A 114 26.87 5.85 -5.31
N GLN A 115 28.13 5.50 -5.02
CA GLN A 115 29.27 5.61 -5.93
C GLN A 115 29.38 4.42 -6.89
N ILE A 116 28.79 3.27 -6.55
CA ILE A 116 28.88 2.08 -7.41
C ILE A 116 27.62 1.93 -8.26
N TYR A 117 26.43 2.11 -7.70
CA TYR A 117 25.16 1.87 -8.38
C TYR A 117 24.86 2.95 -9.44
N MET A 118 25.06 4.23 -9.10
CA MET A 118 24.71 5.36 -9.99
C MET A 118 25.85 5.84 -10.89
N ASN A 119 27.09 5.42 -10.62
CA ASN A 119 28.25 5.90 -11.34
C ASN A 119 28.39 5.25 -12.71
N ARG A 120 28.12 6.04 -13.76
CA ARG A 120 28.29 5.61 -15.16
C ARG A 120 29.75 5.44 -15.57
N SER A 121 30.68 6.02 -14.82
CA SER A 121 32.12 5.96 -15.07
C SER A 121 32.83 4.89 -14.24
N ARG A 122 32.09 4.03 -13.53
CA ARG A 122 32.67 2.94 -12.74
C ARG A 122 33.46 1.97 -13.62
N THR A 123 34.60 1.52 -13.13
CA THR A 123 35.42 0.48 -13.75
C THR A 123 34.68 -0.87 -13.75
N LYS A 124 35.15 -1.83 -14.56
CA LYS A 124 34.58 -3.18 -14.56
C LYS A 124 34.79 -3.85 -13.20
N GLU A 125 35.89 -3.56 -12.53
CA GLU A 125 36.28 -4.07 -11.22
C GLU A 125 35.35 -3.54 -10.13
N GLU A 126 35.03 -2.25 -10.15
CA GLU A 126 34.04 -1.64 -9.25
C GLU A 126 32.63 -2.16 -9.52
N ALA A 127 32.24 -2.35 -10.78
CA ALA A 127 30.94 -2.90 -11.13
C ALA A 127 30.76 -4.33 -10.55
N LYS A 128 31.82 -5.14 -10.58
CA LYS A 128 31.82 -6.51 -10.04
C LYS A 128 31.58 -6.58 -8.52
N LEU A 129 31.75 -5.48 -7.79
CA LEU A 129 31.43 -5.40 -6.37
C LEU A 129 29.92 -5.56 -6.09
N LEU A 130 29.06 -5.31 -7.08
CA LEU A 130 27.64 -5.64 -7.00
C LEU A 130 27.47 -7.15 -7.24
N ASP A 131 27.46 -7.93 -6.17
CA ASP A 131 27.19 -9.37 -6.15
C ASP A 131 26.19 -9.69 -5.03
N GLY A 132 25.05 -10.30 -5.37
CA GLY A 132 23.95 -10.62 -4.47
C GLY A 132 22.71 -9.72 -4.61
N ASP A 133 21.85 -9.78 -3.60
CA ASP A 133 20.53 -9.16 -3.62
C ASP A 133 20.54 -7.78 -2.95
N LEU A 134 20.00 -6.78 -3.65
CA LEU A 134 19.73 -5.44 -3.13
C LEU A 134 18.22 -5.25 -2.99
N VAL A 135 17.78 -4.89 -1.79
CA VAL A 135 16.39 -4.51 -1.53
C VAL A 135 16.32 -2.99 -1.43
N PHE A 136 15.37 -2.38 -2.11
CA PHE A 136 15.16 -0.95 -2.09
C PHE A 136 13.77 -0.63 -1.59
N LEU A 137 13.64 0.39 -0.74
CA LEU A 137 12.36 1.05 -0.45
C LEU A 137 12.32 2.35 -1.24
N ARG A 138 11.39 2.47 -2.21
CA ARG A 138 11.26 3.68 -3.03
C ARG A 138 10.39 4.71 -2.32
N TYR A 139 10.85 5.97 -2.29
CA TYR A 139 10.15 7.08 -1.62
C TYR A 139 9.73 6.74 -0.17
N PRO A 140 10.67 6.30 0.68
CA PRO A 140 10.37 5.97 2.07
C PRO A 140 9.80 7.16 2.85
N ARG A 141 8.88 6.87 3.76
CA ARG A 141 8.24 7.83 4.66
C ARG A 141 8.26 7.35 6.10
N CYS A 142 8.31 8.28 7.04
CA CYS A 142 8.14 7.98 8.45
C CYS A 142 6.66 7.76 8.74
N TYR A 143 6.32 6.71 9.49
CA TYR A 143 4.95 6.36 9.81
C TYR A 143 4.85 5.65 11.16
N MET A 144 4.31 6.33 12.17
CA MET A 144 4.15 5.79 13.53
C MET A 144 5.40 5.12 14.11
N GLY A 145 6.57 5.74 13.94
CA GLY A 145 7.85 5.24 14.43
C GLY A 145 8.59 4.31 13.45
N TYR A 146 7.95 3.90 12.36
CA TYR A 146 8.56 3.10 11.30
C TYR A 146 9.06 3.98 10.16
N VAL A 147 9.98 3.45 9.35
CA VAL A 147 10.29 3.96 8.01
C VAL A 147 9.76 2.95 7.00
N VAL A 148 8.83 3.38 6.15
CA VAL A 148 8.03 2.48 5.31
C VAL A 148 7.94 2.94 3.85
N SER A 149 7.64 2.00 2.96
CA SER A 149 7.30 2.27 1.56
C SER A 149 6.25 1.29 1.02
N ALA A 150 5.36 1.77 0.14
CA ALA A 150 4.46 0.92 -0.64
C ALA A 150 5.13 0.25 -1.85
N GLN A 151 6.34 0.68 -2.20
CA GLN A 151 7.03 0.31 -3.45
C GLN A 151 8.41 -0.27 -3.16
N PRO A 152 8.50 -1.50 -2.61
CA PRO A 152 9.78 -2.17 -2.50
C PRO A 152 10.22 -2.71 -3.87
N LEU A 153 11.54 -2.84 -4.04
CA LEU A 153 12.17 -3.36 -5.25
C LEU A 153 13.34 -4.25 -4.85
N LEU A 154 13.41 -5.45 -5.40
CA LEU A 154 14.55 -6.35 -5.35
C LEU A 154 15.29 -6.29 -6.69
N GLU A 155 16.60 -6.15 -6.63
CA GLU A 155 17.49 -6.39 -7.76
C GLU A 155 18.57 -7.41 -7.35
N THR A 156 18.66 -8.51 -8.10
CA THR A 156 19.69 -9.54 -7.91
C THR A 156 20.82 -9.29 -8.89
N TYR A 157 22.03 -9.20 -8.36
CA TYR A 157 23.26 -9.01 -9.12
C TYR A 157 24.17 -10.24 -9.06
N ASP A 158 24.86 -10.53 -10.16
CA ASP A 158 26.04 -11.39 -10.21
C ASP A 158 27.17 -10.62 -10.90
N LYS A 159 28.21 -10.28 -10.14
CA LYS A 159 29.42 -9.60 -10.62
C LYS A 159 29.12 -8.38 -11.50
N GLY A 160 28.19 -7.53 -11.05
CA GLY A 160 27.82 -6.29 -11.72
C GLY A 160 26.71 -6.42 -12.77
N HIS A 161 26.29 -7.64 -13.10
CA HIS A 161 25.19 -7.92 -14.02
C HIS A 161 23.90 -8.16 -13.26
N ILE A 162 22.81 -7.54 -13.70
CA ILE A 162 21.48 -7.78 -13.13
C ILE A 162 20.96 -9.11 -13.67
N LEU A 163 20.75 -10.07 -12.77
CA LEU A 163 20.15 -11.37 -13.09
C LEU A 163 18.62 -11.32 -13.03
N GLY A 164 18.07 -10.51 -12.14
CA GLY A 164 16.63 -10.45 -11.90
C GLY A 164 16.20 -9.16 -11.22
N ARG A 165 14.94 -8.80 -11.46
CA ARG A 165 14.27 -7.69 -10.78
C ARG A 165 12.87 -8.14 -10.39
N GLU A 166 12.48 -7.84 -9.16
CA GLU A 166 11.13 -8.09 -8.67
C GLU A 166 10.67 -6.90 -7.83
N GLY A 167 9.41 -6.52 -7.95
CA GLY A 167 8.90 -5.35 -7.24
C GLY A 167 8.11 -4.42 -8.13
N ILE A 168 7.57 -3.37 -7.51
CA ILE A 168 6.87 -2.31 -8.24
C ILE A 168 7.92 -1.45 -8.95
N LEU A 169 8.21 -1.83 -10.20
CA LEU A 169 9.20 -1.15 -11.04
C LEU A 169 8.72 0.24 -11.45
N MET A 170 7.41 0.44 -11.68
CA MET A 170 6.81 1.74 -12.01
C MET A 170 5.33 1.81 -11.57
N LEU A 171 4.88 2.99 -11.10
CA LEU A 171 3.46 3.39 -10.99
C LEU A 171 2.53 2.48 -10.14
N GLY A 172 2.95 2.10 -8.92
CA GLY A 172 2.06 1.42 -7.96
C GLY A 172 1.59 2.37 -6.85
N GLU A 173 0.28 2.40 -6.61
CA GLU A 173 -0.31 3.20 -5.54
C GLU A 173 -0.41 2.40 -4.23
N ALA A 174 -0.36 3.10 -3.10
CA ALA A 174 -0.45 2.45 -1.78
C ALA A 174 -1.82 1.78 -1.52
N CYS A 175 -2.86 2.25 -2.20
CA CYS A 175 -4.21 1.69 -2.14
C CYS A 175 -5.01 2.02 -3.41
N PHE A 176 -6.12 1.31 -3.60
CA PHE A 176 -7.06 1.54 -4.69
C PHE A 176 -7.56 2.99 -4.72
N PHE A 177 -7.86 3.60 -3.57
CA PHE A 177 -8.41 4.95 -3.54
C PHE A 177 -7.43 5.99 -4.09
N SER A 178 -6.14 5.85 -3.82
CA SER A 178 -5.10 6.68 -4.42
C SER A 178 -5.00 6.49 -5.94
N GLN A 179 -5.25 5.26 -6.44
CA GLN A 179 -5.31 4.99 -7.88
C GLN A 179 -6.57 5.55 -8.54
N ALA A 180 -7.72 5.46 -7.87
CA ALA A 180 -9.01 5.91 -8.39
C ALA A 180 -9.16 7.44 -8.33
N GLN A 181 -8.52 8.11 -7.37
CA GLN A 181 -8.55 9.56 -7.28
C GLN A 181 -7.67 10.25 -8.32
N GLN A 182 -6.96 9.56 -9.22
CA GLN A 182 -6.12 10.16 -10.27
C GLN A 182 -6.93 11.00 -11.29
N VAL A 183 -7.53 12.11 -10.83
CA VAL A 183 -8.23 13.17 -11.55
C VAL A 183 -7.18 14.13 -12.16
N ILE A 184 -5.96 14.12 -11.64
CA ILE A 184 -4.81 14.81 -12.23
C ILE A 184 -3.99 13.75 -12.94
N GLY A 185 -4.22 13.62 -14.26
CA GLY A 185 -3.43 12.73 -15.09
C GLY A 185 -1.95 13.06 -14.98
N TYR A 186 -1.13 12.03 -14.77
CA TYR A 186 0.26 11.86 -15.19
C TYR A 186 1.30 12.96 -14.85
N ILE A 187 0.94 14.02 -14.13
CA ILE A 187 1.85 15.13 -13.82
C ILE A 187 2.30 14.96 -12.36
N ASP A 188 3.42 14.26 -12.22
CA ASP A 188 4.37 14.30 -11.11
C ASP A 188 3.82 14.03 -9.70
N GLY A 189 4.03 12.79 -9.24
CA GLY A 189 3.75 12.39 -7.87
C GLY A 189 4.35 11.05 -7.52
N THR A 190 4.78 10.93 -6.28
CA THR A 190 5.21 9.69 -5.63
C THR A 190 4.01 9.05 -4.93
N TRP A 191 4.04 7.77 -4.59
CA TRP A 191 2.86 7.05 -4.06
C TRP A 191 2.22 7.74 -2.84
N GLU A 192 3.02 8.39 -2.00
CA GLU A 192 2.54 9.09 -0.81
C GLU A 192 1.80 10.39 -1.17
N SER A 193 2.17 11.05 -2.27
CA SER A 193 1.54 12.31 -2.68
C SER A 193 0.07 12.12 -3.07
N HIS A 194 -0.31 10.89 -3.40
CA HIS A 194 -1.68 10.50 -3.75
C HIS A 194 -2.49 9.98 -2.54
N LEU A 195 -1.91 9.86 -1.35
CA LEU A 195 -2.63 9.39 -0.15
C LEU A 195 -3.73 10.35 0.25
N ARG A 196 -3.44 11.65 0.27
CA ARG A 196 -4.42 12.68 0.64
C ARG A 196 -5.66 12.63 -0.26
N GLY A 197 -5.45 12.55 -1.57
CA GLY A 197 -6.55 12.43 -2.52
C GLY A 197 -7.36 11.15 -2.31
N GLY A 198 -6.66 10.01 -2.18
CA GLY A 198 -7.29 8.72 -1.94
C GLY A 198 -8.10 8.65 -0.64
N THR A 199 -7.58 9.17 0.46
CA THR A 199 -8.28 9.18 1.76
C THR A 199 -9.53 10.07 1.74
N ILE A 200 -9.48 11.22 1.05
CA ILE A 200 -10.68 12.04 0.80
C ILE A 200 -11.73 11.25 -0.01
N LEU A 201 -11.31 10.56 -1.09
CA LEU A 201 -12.22 9.73 -1.88
C LEU A 201 -12.85 8.61 -1.04
N MET A 202 -12.07 7.98 -0.16
CA MET A 202 -12.59 6.98 0.77
C MET A 202 -13.65 7.56 1.71
N GLY A 203 -13.43 8.78 2.25
CA GLY A 203 -14.43 9.50 3.05
C GLY A 203 -15.72 9.79 2.26
N ILE A 204 -15.61 10.29 1.03
CA ILE A 204 -16.76 10.54 0.15
C ILE A 204 -17.57 9.25 -0.08
N LEU A 205 -16.91 8.14 -0.38
CA LEU A 205 -17.57 6.87 -0.64
C LEU A 205 -18.22 6.28 0.62
N MET A 206 -17.61 6.46 1.79
CA MET A 206 -18.18 6.05 3.07
C MET A 206 -19.46 6.84 3.42
N GLY A 207 -19.49 8.14 3.09
CA GLY A 207 -20.66 9.01 3.31
C GLY A 207 -21.74 8.93 2.22
N LYS A 208 -21.45 8.30 1.08
CA LYS A 208 -22.35 8.31 -0.09
C LYS A 208 -23.75 7.76 0.21
N ASP A 209 -23.82 6.71 1.04
CA ASP A 209 -25.08 6.02 1.37
C ASP A 209 -25.70 6.54 2.67
N GLU A 210 -25.12 7.59 3.27
CA GLU A 210 -25.65 8.19 4.49
C GLU A 210 -26.71 9.26 4.17
N PRO A 211 -27.85 9.27 4.87
CA PRO A 211 -28.81 10.37 4.74
C PRO A 211 -28.18 11.73 5.13
N PRO A 212 -28.59 12.84 4.51
CA PRO A 212 -28.11 14.18 4.89
C PRO A 212 -28.32 14.46 6.38
N GLN A 213 -27.26 14.87 7.08
CA GLN A 213 -27.30 15.20 8.51
C GLN A 213 -26.93 16.67 8.77
N PRO A 214 -27.83 17.64 8.51
CA PRO A 214 -27.51 19.07 8.56
C PRO A 214 -27.12 19.58 9.95
N ASN A 215 -27.57 18.90 11.01
CA ASN A 215 -27.33 19.27 12.41
C ASN A 215 -26.26 18.42 13.10
N ARG A 216 -25.51 17.61 12.35
CA ARG A 216 -24.47 16.74 12.94
C ARG A 216 -23.32 17.60 13.48
N PRO A 217 -23.01 17.54 14.79
CA PRO A 217 -21.85 18.22 15.34
C PRO A 217 -20.57 17.59 14.79
N GLU A 218 -19.49 18.36 14.81
CA GLU A 218 -18.18 17.86 14.43
C GLU A 218 -17.65 16.89 15.49
N ARG A 219 -17.19 15.72 15.04
CA ARG A 219 -16.56 14.69 15.86
C ARG A 219 -15.33 14.18 15.15
N THR A 220 -14.26 13.94 15.92
CA THR A 220 -13.00 13.40 15.40
C THR A 220 -12.62 12.17 16.20
N PHE A 221 -12.21 11.12 15.51
CA PHE A 221 -11.74 9.88 16.12
C PHE A 221 -10.62 9.25 15.29
N SER A 222 -9.78 8.46 15.94
CA SER A 222 -8.58 7.85 15.35
C SER A 222 -8.81 6.35 15.22
N VAL A 223 -8.40 5.76 14.11
CA VAL A 223 -8.63 4.34 13.83
C VAL A 223 -7.42 3.65 13.20
N LEU A 224 -7.35 2.34 13.40
CA LEU A 224 -6.42 1.44 12.71
C LEU A 224 -7.22 0.56 11.76
N LEU A 225 -7.09 0.76 10.45
CA LEU A 225 -7.67 -0.11 9.42
C LEU A 225 -6.66 -1.19 9.07
N TYR A 226 -7.02 -2.47 9.15
CA TYR A 226 -6.10 -3.58 8.90
C TYR A 226 -6.75 -4.71 8.09
N GLU A 227 -5.93 -5.46 7.35
CA GLU A 227 -6.36 -6.71 6.71
C GLU A 227 -6.57 -7.78 7.81
N LYS A 228 -7.70 -8.49 7.76
CA LYS A 228 -8.01 -9.54 8.75
C LYS A 228 -6.94 -10.65 8.68
N PRO A 229 -6.39 -11.10 9.83
CA PRO A 229 -5.33 -12.10 9.83
C PRO A 229 -5.86 -13.49 9.40
N GLY A 230 -4.98 -14.27 8.77
CA GLY A 230 -5.23 -15.68 8.47
C GLY A 230 -6.10 -15.91 7.24
N LYS A 231 -7.02 -16.90 7.31
CA LYS A 231 -7.87 -17.31 6.18
C LYS A 231 -9.12 -16.43 6.00
N GLN A 232 -9.34 -15.44 6.87
CA GLN A 232 -10.48 -14.55 6.76
C GLN A 232 -10.16 -13.45 5.75
N ALA A 233 -10.78 -13.50 4.57
CA ALA A 233 -10.63 -12.45 3.57
C ALA A 233 -11.34 -11.17 4.01
N GLY A 234 -10.72 -10.01 3.75
CA GLY A 234 -11.31 -8.69 3.95
C GLY A 234 -10.58 -7.85 5.01
N TYR A 235 -11.23 -6.76 5.41
CA TYR A 235 -10.66 -5.77 6.33
C TYR A 235 -11.49 -5.63 7.60
N ASP A 236 -10.84 -5.13 8.64
CA ASP A 236 -11.48 -4.66 9.87
C ASP A 236 -10.88 -3.30 10.27
N VAL A 237 -11.45 -2.69 11.29
CA VAL A 237 -11.01 -1.42 11.86
C VAL A 237 -11.12 -1.45 13.38
N SER A 238 -10.05 -1.05 14.06
CA SER A 238 -10.03 -0.76 15.50
C SER A 238 -10.21 0.72 15.74
N LEU A 239 -11.01 1.08 16.76
CA LEU A 239 -11.03 2.43 17.29
C LEU A 239 -9.81 2.61 18.19
N LEU A 240 -8.96 3.59 17.87
CA LEU A 240 -7.80 3.96 18.68
C LEU A 240 -8.19 5.08 19.63
N GLU A 241 -8.83 6.14 19.15
CA GLU A 241 -9.24 7.25 20.02
C GLU A 241 -10.64 7.73 19.65
N PRO A 242 -11.44 8.15 20.64
CA PRO A 242 -11.15 8.12 22.08
C PRO A 242 -11.21 6.70 22.68
N ASP A 243 -10.54 6.47 23.81
CA ASP A 243 -10.58 5.17 24.53
C ASP A 243 -12.00 4.84 25.04
N ILE A 244 -12.76 5.88 25.41
CA ILE A 244 -14.15 5.78 25.84
C ILE A 244 -14.99 6.66 24.91
N PRO A 245 -15.46 6.12 23.76
CA PRO A 245 -16.29 6.88 22.83
C PRO A 245 -17.70 7.08 23.36
N ASP A 246 -18.23 8.29 23.17
CA ASP A 246 -19.66 8.57 23.36
C ASP A 246 -20.53 7.80 22.35
N GLU A 247 -21.84 7.77 22.59
CA GLU A 247 -22.77 7.01 21.76
C GLU A 247 -22.75 7.41 20.28
N GLU A 248 -22.55 8.70 20.01
CA GLU A 248 -22.52 9.24 18.66
C GLU A 248 -21.23 8.83 17.92
N THR A 249 -20.08 8.92 18.57
CA THR A 249 -18.79 8.47 18.06
C THR A 249 -18.82 6.96 17.81
N GLN A 250 -19.44 6.18 18.71
CA GLN A 250 -19.63 4.74 18.48
C GLN A 250 -20.53 4.45 17.28
N ARG A 251 -21.61 5.23 17.10
CA ARG A 251 -22.49 5.09 15.93
C ARG A 251 -21.72 5.34 14.64
N ASP A 252 -20.92 6.40 14.62
CA ASP A 252 -20.12 6.79 13.48
C ASP A 252 -19.02 5.73 13.20
N PHE A 253 -18.30 5.29 14.22
CA PHE A 253 -17.33 4.21 14.10
C PHE A 253 -17.97 2.92 13.55
N ARG A 254 -19.17 2.53 14.00
CA ARG A 254 -19.91 1.38 13.44
C ARG A 254 -20.26 1.57 11.97
N TRP A 255 -20.57 2.78 11.53
CA TRP A 255 -20.82 3.09 10.12
C TRP A 255 -19.55 2.86 9.28
N MET A 256 -18.42 3.41 9.73
CA MET A 256 -17.12 3.18 9.10
C MET A 256 -16.77 1.70 9.04
N LYS A 257 -16.95 0.97 10.15
CA LYS A 257 -16.66 -0.47 10.21
C LYS A 257 -17.44 -1.24 9.14
N ARG A 258 -18.74 -0.97 8.97
CA ARG A 258 -19.56 -1.59 7.91
C ARG A 258 -19.07 -1.27 6.50
N PHE A 259 -18.56 -0.06 6.27
CA PHE A 259 -17.97 0.31 4.98
C PHE A 259 -16.67 -0.46 4.74
N VAL A 260 -15.77 -0.48 5.73
CA VAL A 260 -14.46 -1.15 5.64
C VAL A 260 -14.60 -2.66 5.44
N GLU A 261 -15.53 -3.31 6.14
CA GLU A 261 -15.77 -4.76 6.04
C GLU A 261 -16.26 -5.20 4.65
N LYS A 262 -16.79 -4.29 3.84
CA LYS A 262 -17.22 -4.54 2.46
C LYS A 262 -16.12 -4.33 1.42
N LEU A 263 -14.95 -3.81 1.81
CA LEU A 263 -13.87 -3.54 0.88
C LEU A 263 -13.30 -4.86 0.32
N PRO A 264 -13.13 -4.99 -1.01
CA PRO A 264 -12.57 -6.19 -1.61
C PRO A 264 -11.13 -6.44 -1.15
N GLN A 265 -10.73 -7.70 -0.97
CA GLN A 265 -9.34 -8.01 -0.64
C GLN A 265 -8.37 -7.39 -1.66
N GLY A 266 -7.22 -6.93 -1.15
CA GLY A 266 -6.21 -6.25 -1.98
C GLY A 266 -6.46 -4.77 -2.19
N THR A 267 -7.56 -4.16 -1.69
CA THR A 267 -7.76 -2.68 -1.69
C THR A 267 -6.54 -1.89 -1.20
N PHE A 268 -5.79 -2.42 -0.23
CA PHE A 268 -4.57 -1.81 0.28
C PHE A 268 -3.39 -2.73 0.01
N MET A 269 -2.32 -2.19 -0.58
CA MET A 269 -1.03 -2.89 -0.57
C MET A 269 -0.44 -2.82 0.83
N PRO A 270 0.37 -3.78 1.29
CA PRO A 270 1.09 -3.57 2.54
C PRO A 270 2.10 -2.43 2.41
N TYR A 271 2.58 -1.92 3.55
CA TYR A 271 3.85 -1.20 3.57
C TYR A 271 4.99 -2.12 4.00
N TYR A 272 6.18 -1.84 3.47
CA TYR A 272 7.41 -2.58 3.73
C TYR A 272 8.36 -1.69 4.52
N SER A 273 8.89 -2.20 5.63
CA SER A 273 9.71 -1.43 6.57
C SER A 273 11.21 -1.73 6.47
N THR A 274 12.03 -0.86 7.06
CA THR A 274 13.50 -0.98 7.06
C THR A 274 14.04 -2.16 7.85
N ASP A 275 13.27 -2.68 8.80
CA ASP A 275 13.55 -3.90 9.56
C ASP A 275 13.02 -5.18 8.86
N PHE A 276 12.66 -5.07 7.58
CA PHE A 276 12.19 -6.18 6.74
C PHE A 276 10.88 -6.83 7.21
N ARG A 277 9.99 -6.03 7.78
CA ARG A 277 8.65 -6.48 8.16
C ARG A 277 7.57 -5.88 7.26
N ILE A 278 6.40 -6.50 7.29
CA ILE A 278 5.22 -6.09 6.55
C ILE A 278 4.28 -5.37 7.53
N LEU A 279 3.88 -4.15 7.17
CA LEU A 279 2.89 -3.35 7.86
C LEU A 279 1.53 -3.53 7.14
N PRO A 280 0.59 -4.33 7.66
CA PRO A 280 -0.64 -4.71 6.96
C PRO A 280 -1.79 -3.72 7.16
N ALA A 281 -1.54 -2.57 7.79
CA ALA A 281 -2.58 -1.66 8.26
C ALA A 281 -2.28 -0.19 7.97
N ARG A 282 -3.25 0.67 8.27
CA ARG A 282 -3.24 2.12 8.07
C ARG A 282 -3.85 2.83 9.28
N TYR A 283 -3.18 3.86 9.75
CA TYR A 283 -3.68 4.76 10.78
C TYR A 283 -4.39 5.92 10.10
N TYR A 284 -5.66 6.11 10.44
CA TYR A 284 -6.46 7.20 9.94
C TYR A 284 -7.03 8.05 11.07
N ARG A 285 -7.07 9.36 10.84
CA ARG A 285 -7.94 10.27 11.59
C ARG A 285 -9.20 10.49 10.77
N VAL A 286 -10.34 10.34 11.42
CA VAL A 286 -11.66 10.51 10.80
C VAL A 286 -12.33 11.70 11.47
N THR A 287 -12.79 12.65 10.68
CA THR A 287 -13.62 13.76 11.14
C THR A 287 -14.96 13.68 10.44
N VAL A 288 -16.04 13.76 11.21
CA VAL A 288 -17.40 13.73 10.67
C VAL A 288 -18.18 14.92 11.18
N ASN A 289 -18.82 15.63 10.26
CA ASN A 289 -19.66 16.79 10.55
C ASN A 289 -20.78 16.89 9.52
N LYS A 290 -21.51 18.02 9.51
CA LYS A 290 -22.59 18.29 8.54
C LYS A 290 -22.19 18.19 7.06
N CYS A 291 -20.89 18.29 6.74
CA CYS A 291 -20.35 18.18 5.38
C CYS A 291 -20.05 16.73 4.97
N GLY A 292 -20.23 15.76 5.87
CA GLY A 292 -19.94 14.35 5.63
C GLY A 292 -18.64 13.92 6.31
N TRP A 293 -17.94 13.00 5.67
CA TRP A 293 -16.78 12.31 6.22
C TRP A 293 -15.48 12.79 5.60
N LEU A 294 -14.54 13.18 6.46
CA LEU A 294 -13.16 13.45 6.10
C LEU A 294 -12.29 12.34 6.71
N VAL A 295 -11.52 11.66 5.87
CA VAL A 295 -10.49 10.72 6.33
C VAL A 295 -9.12 11.27 5.95
N GLU A 296 -8.19 11.20 6.89
CA GLU A 296 -6.81 11.66 6.73
C GLU A 296 -5.84 10.58 7.20
N ASP A 297 -4.81 10.28 6.40
CA ASP A 297 -3.74 9.37 6.81
C ASP A 297 -2.80 10.08 7.79
N TYR A 298 -2.43 9.41 8.88
CA TYR A 298 -1.45 9.95 9.82
C TYR A 298 -0.09 10.19 9.17
N MET A 299 0.26 9.49 8.09
CA MET A 299 1.47 9.78 7.31
C MET A 299 1.46 11.22 6.80
N ASP A 300 0.32 11.70 6.33
CA ASP A 300 0.15 13.08 5.87
C ASP A 300 0.05 14.07 7.04
N ILE A 301 -0.62 13.68 8.12
CA ILE A 301 -0.77 14.53 9.32
C ILE A 301 0.58 14.80 9.96
N ASN A 302 1.38 13.75 10.20
CA ASN A 302 2.69 13.85 10.84
C ASN A 302 3.76 14.39 9.87
N GLY A 303 3.54 14.31 8.55
CA GLY A 303 4.50 14.71 7.51
C GLY A 303 4.43 16.18 7.06
N LYS A 304 3.34 16.91 7.31
CA LYS A 304 3.24 18.34 6.95
C LYS A 304 4.26 19.15 7.76
N ARG A 305 5.19 19.87 7.11
CA ARG A 305 5.89 21.01 7.73
C ARG A 305 4.89 22.16 7.86
N ARG A 306 4.86 22.83 9.03
CA ARG A 306 4.03 24.04 9.24
C ARG A 306 4.71 25.22 8.56
#